data_AF-A0A1Y3WIG2-F1
#
_entry.id   AF-A0A1Y3WIG2-F1
#
_cell.length_a   1.000
_cell.length_b   1.000
_cell.length_c   1.000
_cell.angle_alpha   90.00
_cell.angle_beta   90.00
_cell.angle_gamma   90.00
#
_symmetry.space_group_name_H-M   'P 1'
#
loop_
_entity.id
_entity.type
_entity.pdbx_description
1 polymer ?
#
loop_
_entity_poly.entity_id
_entity_poly.type
_entity_poly.pdbx_seq_one_letter_code
_entity_poly.pdbx_strand_id
1 'polypeptide(L)'
;MTTVSRWNVQDIPPLVDEVVRNKADIFAFARYCPSQKDRDVCCSPAEYRHMMELCWEKFQKYKAEGCETTFNLKDHLWTLFLYEKGIFDPKAYPDDEYVYDGCNCGNCHMTILSDGAVYACRRMESKVGNALTDDLYSLFTGPAFDKYRVYEKFEKCSRCELLRLQHGAGRL
;
A
#
# COMPACT_ATOMS: atom_id res chain seq x y z
N MET A 1 -13.26 4.34 -3.49
CA MET A 1 -12.21 3.85 -2.57
C MET A 1 -12.57 4.19 -1.15
N THR A 2 -12.35 3.30 -0.18
CA THR A 2 -12.62 3.55 1.24
C THR A 2 -11.38 3.35 2.12
N THR A 3 -11.35 4.02 3.28
CA THR A 3 -10.29 3.85 4.28
C THR A 3 -10.78 2.91 5.37
N VAL A 4 -9.97 1.89 5.68
CA VAL A 4 -10.29 0.89 6.71
C VAL A 4 -9.65 1.26 8.04
N SER A 5 -10.44 1.23 9.10
CA SER A 5 -10.06 1.41 10.49
C SER A 5 -10.79 0.39 11.36
N ARG A 6 -10.48 0.32 12.65
CA ARG A 6 -11.21 -0.56 13.59
C ARG A 6 -12.70 -0.26 13.66
N TRP A 7 -13.11 0.96 13.33
CA TRP A 7 -14.50 1.43 13.46
C TRP A 7 -15.41 0.96 12.35
N ASN A 8 -14.85 0.67 11.17
CA ASN A 8 -15.62 0.32 9.98
C ASN A 8 -15.15 -0.98 9.30
N VAL A 9 -14.24 -1.73 9.94
CA VAL A 9 -13.69 -2.97 9.38
C VAL A 9 -14.77 -4.00 9.04
N GLN A 10 -15.84 -4.05 9.82
CA GLN A 10 -16.98 -4.95 9.60
C GLN A 10 -17.90 -4.49 8.46
N ASP A 11 -17.83 -3.21 8.09
CA ASP A 11 -18.67 -2.63 7.03
C ASP A 11 -18.03 -2.77 5.64
N ILE A 12 -16.73 -3.10 5.56
CA ILE A 12 -16.03 -3.24 4.28
C ILE A 12 -16.60 -4.39 3.43
N PRO A 13 -16.84 -5.60 3.95
CA PRO A 13 -17.40 -6.68 3.13
C PRO A 13 -18.83 -6.39 2.64
N PRO A 14 -19.79 -5.89 3.46
CA PRO A 14 -21.09 -5.46 2.95
C PRO A 14 -21.01 -4.35 1.90
N LEU A 15 -20.06 -3.42 2.03
CA LEU A 15 -19.87 -2.36 1.05
C LEU A 15 -19.52 -2.90 -0.35
N VAL A 16 -18.90 -4.09 -0.46
CA VAL A 16 -18.65 -4.76 -1.75
C VAL A 16 -19.96 -5.03 -2.49
N ASP A 17 -21.00 -5.48 -1.77
CA ASP A 17 -22.30 -5.77 -2.36
C ASP A 17 -22.95 -4.47 -2.86
N GLU A 18 -22.83 -3.39 -2.08
CA GLU A 18 -23.35 -2.08 -2.42
C GLU A 18 -22.68 -1.47 -3.66
N VAL A 19 -21.35 -1.57 -3.79
CA VAL A 19 -20.66 -1.02 -4.96
C VAL A 19 -20.99 -1.79 -6.23
N VAL A 20 -21.19 -3.11 -6.16
CA VAL A 20 -21.65 -3.92 -7.29
C VAL A 20 -23.09 -3.55 -7.65
N ARG A 21 -23.98 -3.46 -6.65
CA ARG A 21 -25.39 -3.06 -6.84
C ARG A 21 -25.53 -1.72 -7.55
N ASN A 22 -24.67 -0.76 -7.22
CA ASN A 22 -24.66 0.58 -7.81
C ASN A 22 -23.73 0.71 -9.03
N LYS A 23 -23.15 -0.40 -9.52
CA LYS A 23 -22.26 -0.42 -10.70
C LYS A 23 -21.11 0.58 -10.62
N ALA A 24 -20.46 0.66 -9.46
CA ALA A 24 -19.25 1.46 -9.36
C ALA A 24 -18.17 0.87 -10.29
N ASP A 25 -17.46 1.71 -11.05
CA ASP A 25 -16.43 1.23 -11.98
C ASP A 25 -15.29 0.51 -11.25
N ILE A 26 -14.83 1.09 -10.13
CA ILE A 26 -13.68 0.60 -9.36
C ILE A 26 -13.98 0.65 -7.87
N PHE A 27 -13.77 -0.48 -7.21
CA PHE A 27 -13.71 -0.55 -5.75
C PHE A 27 -12.31 -0.92 -5.27
N ALA A 28 -11.88 -0.23 -4.23
CA ALA A 28 -10.61 -0.47 -3.56
C ALA A 28 -10.71 0.01 -2.12
N PHE A 29 -9.93 -0.57 -1.23
CA PHE A 29 -9.74 -0.07 0.11
C PHE A 29 -8.26 -0.04 0.46
N ALA A 30 -7.93 0.80 1.45
CA ALA A 30 -6.60 0.88 2.02
C ALA A 30 -6.72 1.15 3.53
N ARG A 31 -5.75 0.66 4.30
CA ARG A 31 -5.73 0.92 5.74
C ARG A 31 -5.55 2.40 6.04
N TYR A 32 -6.17 2.81 7.14
CA TYR A 32 -5.81 4.04 7.81
C TYR A 32 -4.32 3.99 8.18
N CYS A 33 -3.58 5.03 7.80
CA CYS A 33 -2.16 5.16 8.14
C CYS A 33 -2.08 6.07 9.36
N PRO A 34 -1.94 5.51 10.58
CA PRO A 34 -2.05 6.27 11.80
C PRO A 34 -0.83 7.17 12.01
N SER A 35 -1.04 8.30 12.67
CA SER A 35 0.06 9.00 13.33
C SER A 35 0.57 8.17 14.53
N GLN A 36 1.66 8.59 15.17
CA GLN A 36 2.07 7.93 16.42
C GLN A 36 0.99 8.00 17.52
N LYS A 37 0.13 9.03 17.48
CA LYS A 37 -0.90 9.29 18.50
C LYS A 37 -2.17 8.46 18.31
N ASP A 38 -2.43 7.98 17.09
CA ASP A 38 -3.72 7.37 16.71
C ASP A 38 -3.59 5.88 16.35
N ARG A 39 -2.58 5.20 16.89
CA ARG A 39 -2.31 3.78 16.58
C ARG A 39 -3.41 2.85 17.07
N ASP A 40 -4.11 3.24 18.12
CA ASP A 40 -5.25 2.53 18.71
C ASP A 40 -6.48 2.49 17.78
N VAL A 41 -6.50 3.30 16.71
CA VAL A 41 -7.56 3.33 15.68
C VAL A 41 -7.35 2.22 14.62
N CYS A 42 -6.20 1.55 14.61
CA CYS A 42 -5.92 0.47 13.67
C CYS A 42 -6.62 -0.83 14.06
N CYS A 43 -7.01 -1.61 13.04
CA CYS A 43 -7.44 -2.99 13.25
C CYS A 43 -6.28 -3.83 13.77
N SER A 44 -6.58 -4.86 14.56
CA SER A 44 -5.63 -5.93 14.77
C SER A 44 -5.33 -6.66 13.46
N PRO A 45 -4.16 -7.31 13.32
CA PRO A 45 -3.85 -8.13 12.14
C PRO A 45 -4.90 -9.21 11.87
N ALA A 46 -5.44 -9.84 12.91
CA ALA A 46 -6.46 -10.88 12.79
C ALA A 46 -7.79 -10.32 12.25
N GLU A 47 -8.28 -9.20 12.78
CA GLU A 47 -9.50 -8.55 12.28
C GLU A 47 -9.34 -8.11 10.82
N TYR A 48 -8.18 -7.53 10.49
CA TYR A 48 -7.93 -7.08 9.12
C TYR A 48 -7.84 -8.26 8.14
N ARG A 49 -7.15 -9.34 8.53
CA ARG A 49 -7.08 -10.58 7.74
C ARG A 49 -8.47 -11.17 7.51
N HIS A 50 -9.29 -11.25 8.56
CA HIS A 50 -10.65 -11.77 8.46
C HIS A 50 -11.51 -10.94 7.49
N MET A 51 -11.43 -9.61 7.56
CA MET A 51 -12.11 -8.73 6.61
C MET A 51 -11.63 -8.95 5.17
N MET A 52 -10.32 -9.14 4.95
CA MET A 52 -9.76 -9.44 3.62
C MET A 52 -10.27 -10.78 3.07
N GLU A 53 -10.39 -11.81 3.90
CA GLU A 53 -10.97 -13.11 3.52
C GLU A 53 -12.40 -12.95 3.00
N LEU A 54 -13.26 -12.26 3.77
CA LEU A 54 -14.64 -12.01 3.39
C LEU A 54 -14.75 -11.19 2.10
N CYS A 55 -13.90 -10.16 1.94
CA CYS A 55 -13.86 -9.38 0.72
C CYS A 55 -13.40 -10.21 -0.48
N TRP A 56 -12.39 -11.06 -0.29
CA TRP A 56 -11.86 -11.92 -1.35
C TRP A 56 -12.92 -12.90 -1.86
N GLU A 57 -13.65 -13.57 -0.96
CA GLU A 57 -14.76 -14.46 -1.33
C GLU A 57 -15.80 -13.73 -2.18
N LYS A 58 -16.20 -12.51 -1.76
CA LYS A 58 -17.14 -11.68 -2.53
C LYS A 58 -16.58 -11.25 -3.87
N PHE A 59 -15.31 -10.84 -3.95
CA PHE A 59 -14.68 -10.47 -5.21
C PHE A 59 -14.68 -11.62 -6.20
N GLN A 60 -14.33 -12.83 -5.75
CA GLN A 60 -14.31 -14.02 -6.59
C GLN A 60 -15.71 -14.41 -7.05
N LYS A 61 -16.70 -14.36 -6.14
CA LYS A 61 -18.11 -14.59 -6.46
C LYS A 61 -18.60 -13.63 -7.55
N TYR A 62 -18.47 -12.32 -7.34
CA TYR A 62 -18.99 -11.33 -8.29
C TYR A 62 -18.26 -11.34 -9.63
N LYS A 63 -16.94 -11.60 -9.63
CA LYS A 63 -16.19 -11.81 -10.88
C LYS A 63 -16.73 -13.02 -11.65
N ALA A 64 -17.03 -14.14 -10.98
CA ALA A 64 -17.60 -15.32 -11.61
C ALA A 64 -19.03 -15.07 -12.16
N GLU A 65 -19.78 -14.19 -11.51
CA GLU A 65 -21.10 -13.72 -11.97
C GLU A 65 -21.03 -12.67 -13.11
N GLY A 66 -19.82 -12.24 -13.51
CA GLY A 66 -19.60 -11.31 -14.61
C GLY A 66 -19.86 -9.84 -14.24
N CYS A 67 -19.62 -9.43 -12.99
CA CYS A 67 -19.80 -8.04 -12.58
C CYS A 67 -18.89 -7.06 -13.37
N GLU A 68 -19.40 -5.87 -13.67
CA GLU A 68 -18.65 -4.80 -14.35
C GLU A 68 -17.65 -4.09 -13.40
N THR A 69 -17.92 -4.11 -12.08
CA THR A 69 -17.06 -3.48 -11.07
C THR A 69 -15.69 -4.15 -11.01
N THR A 70 -14.64 -3.35 -11.18
CA THR A 70 -13.26 -3.80 -10.99
C THR A 70 -12.85 -3.69 -9.53
N PHE A 71 -12.43 -4.81 -8.94
CA PHE A 71 -11.87 -4.84 -7.58
C PHE A 71 -10.36 -4.67 -7.62
N ASN A 72 -9.89 -3.46 -7.31
CA ASN A 72 -8.47 -3.11 -7.29
C ASN A 72 -7.85 -3.43 -5.91
N LEU A 73 -6.82 -4.27 -5.93
CA LEU A 73 -6.09 -4.75 -4.76
C LEU A 73 -5.02 -3.74 -4.29
N LYS A 74 -5.43 -2.51 -4.00
CA LYS A 74 -4.52 -1.39 -3.73
C LYS A 74 -3.67 -1.52 -2.45
N ASP A 75 -4.19 -2.12 -1.39
CA ASP A 75 -3.43 -2.24 -0.14
C ASP A 75 -2.32 -3.29 -0.29
N HIS A 76 -1.08 -2.94 0.06
CA HIS A 76 0.09 -3.83 -0.08
C HIS A 76 -0.04 -5.15 0.69
N LEU A 77 -0.98 -5.29 1.64
CA LEU A 77 -1.23 -6.59 2.28
C LEU A 77 -1.88 -7.62 1.35
N TRP A 78 -2.44 -7.21 0.21
CA TRP A 78 -2.97 -8.15 -0.77
C TRP A 78 -1.90 -9.10 -1.32
N THR A 79 -0.67 -8.63 -1.54
CA THR A 79 0.43 -9.48 -1.99
C THR A 79 0.73 -10.59 -0.98
N LEU A 80 0.83 -10.25 0.31
CA LEU A 80 1.00 -11.26 1.38
C LEU A 80 -0.19 -12.20 1.45
N PHE A 81 -1.41 -11.67 1.38
CA PHE A 81 -2.64 -12.47 1.44
C PHE A 81 -2.71 -13.49 0.29
N LEU A 82 -2.39 -13.08 -0.94
CA LEU A 82 -2.39 -13.97 -2.11
C LEU A 82 -1.23 -14.97 -2.06
N TYR A 83 -0.07 -14.56 -1.52
CA TYR A 83 1.08 -15.44 -1.31
C TYR A 83 0.73 -16.57 -0.34
N GLU A 84 0.17 -16.24 0.82
CA GLU A 84 -0.24 -17.23 1.83
C GLU A 84 -1.33 -18.19 1.34
N LYS A 85 -2.11 -17.78 0.33
CA LYS A 85 -3.10 -18.64 -0.35
C LYS A 85 -2.51 -19.47 -1.50
N GLY A 86 -1.23 -19.29 -1.83
CA GLY A 86 -0.58 -19.95 -2.97
C GLY A 86 -1.07 -19.45 -4.34
N ILE A 87 -1.73 -18.29 -4.39
CA ILE A 87 -2.22 -17.68 -5.63
C ILE A 87 -1.13 -16.82 -6.28
N PHE A 88 -0.25 -16.25 -5.45
CA PHE A 88 0.89 -15.45 -5.87
C PHE A 88 2.19 -16.21 -5.62
N ASP A 89 3.04 -16.32 -6.64
CA ASP A 89 4.38 -16.90 -6.52
C ASP A 89 5.44 -15.80 -6.70
N PRO A 90 6.26 -15.49 -5.68
CA PRO A 90 7.37 -14.55 -5.80
C PRO A 90 8.36 -14.91 -6.90
N LYS A 91 8.49 -16.19 -7.25
CA LYS A 91 9.39 -16.67 -8.32
C LYS A 91 8.92 -16.29 -9.73
N ALA A 92 7.70 -15.76 -9.86
CA ALA A 92 7.23 -15.18 -11.11
C ALA A 92 7.95 -13.86 -11.44
N TYR A 93 8.64 -13.26 -10.47
CA TYR A 93 9.46 -12.06 -10.68
C TYR A 93 10.93 -12.44 -10.90
N PRO A 94 11.67 -11.65 -11.70
CA PRO A 94 13.11 -11.83 -11.84
C PRO A 94 13.83 -11.73 -10.49
N ASP A 95 14.93 -12.47 -10.36
CA ASP A 95 15.79 -12.38 -9.20
C ASP A 95 16.80 -11.22 -9.37
N ASP A 96 16.30 -10.00 -9.25
CA ASP A 96 17.07 -8.76 -9.41
C ASP A 96 16.94 -7.82 -8.20
N GLU A 97 17.68 -6.70 -8.23
CA GLU A 97 17.69 -5.73 -7.14
C GLU A 97 16.43 -4.84 -7.06
N TYR A 98 15.46 -4.99 -7.96
CA TYR A 98 14.35 -4.05 -8.07
C TYR A 98 13.24 -4.33 -7.04
N VAL A 99 12.68 -3.24 -6.51
CA VAL A 99 11.47 -3.26 -5.68
C VAL A 99 10.26 -2.99 -6.55
N TYR A 100 9.40 -3.99 -6.67
CA TYR A 100 8.22 -3.99 -7.52
C TYR A 100 6.96 -3.48 -6.83
N ASP A 101 6.82 -3.70 -5.52
CA ASP A 101 5.65 -3.29 -4.75
C ASP A 101 5.99 -3.12 -3.26
N GLY A 102 5.11 -2.43 -2.52
CA GLY A 102 5.27 -2.09 -1.11
C GLY A 102 5.20 -0.60 -0.84
N CYS A 103 6.11 -0.10 0.01
CA CYS A 103 6.15 1.32 0.34
C CYS A 103 6.81 2.12 -0.79
N ASN A 104 6.04 3.03 -1.39
CA ASN A 104 6.54 3.84 -2.51
C ASN A 104 7.48 5.00 -2.09
N CYS A 105 7.75 5.19 -0.79
CA CYS A 105 8.57 6.28 -0.27
C CYS A 105 9.94 6.32 -0.97
N GLY A 106 10.15 7.36 -1.76
CA GLY A 106 11.37 7.54 -2.56
C GLY A 106 11.63 6.52 -3.66
N ASN A 107 10.77 5.52 -3.86
CA ASN A 107 10.88 4.55 -4.95
C ASN A 107 10.10 5.00 -6.19
N CYS A 108 8.79 5.17 -6.05
CA CYS A 108 7.89 5.63 -7.12
C CYS A 108 6.90 6.70 -6.64
N HIS A 109 7.23 7.39 -5.53
CA HIS A 109 6.44 8.46 -4.96
C HIS A 109 7.32 9.63 -4.52
N MET A 110 6.83 10.84 -4.79
CA MET A 110 7.23 12.08 -4.14
C MET A 110 5.98 12.91 -3.85
N THR A 111 6.03 13.74 -2.82
CA THR A 111 4.98 14.74 -2.56
C THR A 111 5.56 16.14 -2.70
N ILE A 112 4.84 17.03 -3.37
CA ILE A 112 5.12 18.46 -3.42
C ILE A 112 3.97 19.18 -2.69
N LEU A 113 4.29 19.99 -1.68
CA LEU A 113 3.32 20.84 -0.99
C LEU A 113 3.11 22.17 -1.72
N SER A 114 2.09 22.93 -1.34
CA SER A 114 1.72 24.18 -2.01
C SER A 114 2.79 25.29 -1.91
N ASP A 115 3.72 25.20 -0.95
CA ASP A 115 4.87 26.08 -0.81
C ASP A 115 6.11 25.62 -1.61
N GLY A 116 5.93 24.57 -2.43
CA GLY A 116 6.99 23.95 -3.21
C GLY A 116 7.81 22.91 -2.44
N ALA A 117 7.64 22.77 -1.13
CA ALA A 117 8.44 21.81 -0.36
C ALA A 117 8.22 20.38 -0.87
N VAL A 118 9.31 19.69 -1.18
CA VAL A 118 9.32 18.31 -1.67
C VAL A 118 9.63 17.35 -0.54
N TYR A 119 8.85 16.26 -0.45
CA TYR A 119 8.99 15.20 0.53
C TYR A 119 9.10 13.83 -0.16
N ALA A 120 9.94 12.94 0.38
CA ALA A 120 9.97 11.54 -0.05
C ALA A 120 8.66 10.81 0.30
N CYS A 121 8.03 11.17 1.43
CA CYS A 121 6.68 10.78 1.80
C CYS A 121 6.09 11.75 2.81
N ARG A 122 4.98 12.41 2.48
CA ARG A 122 4.33 13.38 3.38
C ARG A 122 3.78 12.83 4.71
N ARG A 123 3.84 11.51 4.91
CA ARG A 123 3.33 10.84 6.13
C ARG A 123 4.38 10.75 7.25
N MET A 124 5.58 11.27 7.00
CA MET A 124 6.67 11.36 7.96
C MET A 124 7.52 12.59 7.65
N GLU A 125 8.36 13.01 8.61
CA GLU A 125 9.35 14.07 8.39
C GLU A 125 10.40 13.59 7.37
N SER A 126 10.21 14.01 6.12
CA SER A 126 11.03 13.55 4.99
C SER A 126 11.23 14.63 3.92
N LYS A 127 11.33 15.89 4.35
CA LYS A 127 11.60 16.98 3.42
C LYS A 127 12.96 16.76 2.76
N VAL A 128 12.97 16.78 1.43
CA VAL A 128 14.14 16.49 0.59
C VAL A 128 14.56 17.67 -0.28
N GLY A 129 13.67 18.62 -0.56
CA GLY A 129 14.00 19.81 -1.36
C GLY A 129 12.84 20.78 -1.53
N ASN A 130 12.88 21.60 -2.58
CA ASN A 130 11.82 22.51 -3.02
C ASN A 130 11.69 22.54 -4.55
N ALA A 131 10.51 22.25 -5.08
CA ALA A 131 10.22 22.19 -6.52
C ALA A 131 10.29 23.54 -7.23
N LEU A 132 10.31 24.65 -6.49
CA LEU A 132 10.46 26.00 -7.04
C LEU A 132 11.92 26.38 -7.28
N THR A 133 12.87 25.64 -6.68
CA THR A 133 14.31 25.93 -6.78
C THR A 133 15.12 24.77 -7.35
N ASP A 134 14.70 23.54 -7.08
CA ASP A 134 15.46 22.33 -7.38
C ASP A 134 14.94 21.66 -8.66
N ASP A 135 15.85 21.07 -9.43
CA ASP A 135 15.48 20.18 -10.53
C ASP A 135 14.92 18.87 -9.98
N LEU A 136 13.66 18.54 -10.32
CA LEU A 136 12.96 17.37 -9.75
C LEU A 136 13.62 16.05 -10.13
N TYR A 137 14.19 15.94 -11.34
CA TYR A 137 14.85 14.72 -11.77
C TYR A 137 16.12 14.48 -10.94
N SER A 138 17.00 15.49 -10.89
CA SER A 138 18.24 15.45 -10.11
C SER A 138 17.97 15.25 -8.62
N LEU A 139 16.91 15.86 -8.10
CA LEU A 139 16.49 15.68 -6.72
C LEU A 139 16.07 14.22 -6.48
N PHE A 140 15.22 13.66 -7.34
CA PHE A 140 14.70 12.31 -7.21
C PHE A 140 15.77 11.23 -7.40
N THR A 141 16.68 11.38 -8.35
CA THR A 141 17.78 10.44 -8.58
C THR A 141 19.00 10.74 -7.70
N GLY A 142 18.89 11.71 -6.80
CA GLY A 142 20.01 12.22 -6.03
C GLY A 142 20.06 11.71 -4.59
N PRO A 143 21.14 12.07 -3.86
CA PRO A 143 21.42 11.57 -2.51
C PRO A 143 20.36 11.90 -1.46
N ALA A 144 19.50 12.90 -1.71
CA ALA A 144 18.41 13.25 -0.80
C ALA A 144 17.35 12.13 -0.75
N PHE A 145 17.03 11.54 -1.90
CA PHE A 145 16.08 10.44 -2.01
C PHE A 145 16.71 9.08 -1.71
N ASP A 146 18.00 8.88 -2.00
CA ASP A 146 18.70 7.61 -1.76
C ASP A 146 18.71 7.19 -0.29
N LYS A 147 18.62 8.15 0.64
CA LYS A 147 18.47 7.88 2.09
C LYS A 147 17.25 7.03 2.42
N TYR A 148 16.23 7.04 1.57
CA TYR A 148 14.99 6.29 1.74
C TYR A 148 14.97 4.96 0.96
N ARG A 149 16.00 4.70 0.14
CA ARG A 149 16.13 3.50 -0.71
C ARG A 149 17.07 2.45 -0.11
N VAL A 150 17.23 2.45 1.22
CA VAL A 150 18.15 1.54 1.93
C VAL A 150 17.35 0.42 2.60
N TYR A 151 16.82 -0.48 1.78
CA TYR A 151 15.85 -1.51 2.20
C TYR A 151 16.45 -2.54 3.16
N GLU A 152 17.77 -2.74 3.12
CA GLU A 152 18.51 -3.65 3.99
C GLU A 152 18.46 -3.21 5.47
N LYS A 153 18.19 -1.92 5.71
CA LYS A 153 18.07 -1.37 7.08
C LYS A 153 16.69 -1.57 7.69
N PHE A 154 15.71 -2.11 6.95
CA PHE A 154 14.38 -2.32 7.52
C PHE A 154 14.41 -3.40 8.60
N GLU A 155 14.13 -3.00 9.85
CA GLU A 155 14.20 -3.88 11.03
C GLU A 155 13.39 -5.17 10.88
N LYS A 156 12.20 -5.08 10.24
CA LYS A 156 11.24 -6.19 10.16
C LYS A 156 11.22 -6.91 8.82
N CYS A 157 11.60 -6.23 7.74
CA CYS A 157 11.38 -6.72 6.39
C CYS A 157 12.67 -7.14 5.68
N SER A 158 13.86 -6.71 6.14
CA SER A 158 15.14 -6.93 5.44
C SER A 158 15.50 -8.40 5.20
N ARG A 159 14.90 -9.33 5.94
CA ARG A 159 15.09 -10.79 5.79
C ARG A 159 13.87 -11.52 5.23
N CYS A 160 12.83 -10.79 4.83
CA CYS A 160 11.61 -11.37 4.28
C CYS A 160 11.82 -11.71 2.81
N GLU A 161 11.41 -12.90 2.38
CA GLU A 161 11.44 -13.29 0.96
C GLU A 161 10.57 -12.40 0.07
N LEU A 162 9.55 -11.75 0.65
CA LEU A 162 8.70 -10.79 -0.03
C LEU A 162 9.26 -9.36 0.00
N LEU A 163 10.50 -9.11 0.46
CA LEU A 163 11.04 -7.75 0.60
C LEU A 163 10.83 -6.87 -0.65
N ARG A 164 11.02 -7.43 -1.86
CA ARG A 164 10.87 -6.72 -3.14
C ARG A 164 9.41 -6.52 -3.59
N LEU A 165 8.47 -7.23 -2.97
CA LEU A 165 7.08 -7.39 -3.42
C LEU A 165 6.08 -6.91 -2.37
N GLN A 166 6.52 -6.82 -1.12
CA GLN A 166 5.72 -6.44 0.01
C GLN A 166 6.62 -6.01 1.16
N HIS A 167 6.72 -4.70 1.37
CA HIS A 167 7.32 -4.15 2.57
C HIS A 167 6.51 -2.97 3.10
N GLY A 168 6.48 -2.83 4.42
CA GLY A 168 5.84 -1.68 5.06
C GLY A 168 6.66 -0.40 4.87
N ALA A 169 6.13 0.71 5.37
CA ALA A 169 6.95 1.88 5.68
C ALA A 169 7.91 1.46 6.82
N GLY A 170 9.13 1.05 6.46
CA GLY A 170 10.15 0.68 7.42
C GLY A 170 10.37 1.83 8.40
N ARG A 171 10.58 1.52 9.68
CA ARG A 171 11.32 2.45 10.53
C ARG A 171 12.74 2.45 9.98
N LEU A 172 13.16 3.58 9.42
CA LEU A 172 14.57 3.89 9.25
C LEU A 172 15.19 4.17 10.62
#